data_AF-A0A9E7KIN0-F1
#
_entry.id   AF-A0A9E7KIN0-F1
#
_cell.length_a   1.000
_cell.length_b   1.000
_cell.length_c   1.000
_cell.angle_alpha   90.00
_cell.angle_beta   90.00
_cell.angle_gamma   90.00
#
_symmetry.space_group_name_H-M   'P 1'
#
loop_
_entity.id
_entity.type
_entity.pdbx_description
1 polymer ?
#
loop_
_entity_poly.entity_id
_entity_poly.type
_entity_poly.pdbx_seq_one_letter_code
_entity_poly.pdbx_strand_id
1 'polypeptide(L)'
;MISSFAVARLGCNPPEVYDSLTERLLSSAAKVQDINSKYIVGLAGPPGAGKTTLSSEVVHRLNNLWSQKVTGKNSVSPLEFAIVLPMDGFHLYRSQLDAMEGSTYAPSFDHGVGDPVEDDVFVSSEFLDIDINIAMERVLKRHISTGKKPDVAKWRIEYNDRPNAELIMGSKKNADIVINLGA
;
A
#
# COMPACT_ATOMS: atom_id res chain seq x y z
N MET A 1 -19.04 15.25 1.15
CA MET A 1 -19.76 14.70 -0.03
C MET A 1 -18.94 13.48 -0.44
N ILE A 2 -19.41 12.25 -0.25
CA ILE A 2 -18.60 11.05 -0.48
C ILE A 2 -18.47 10.87 -2.00
N SER A 3 -17.35 11.30 -2.57
CA SER A 3 -17.04 11.11 -3.99
C SER A 3 -16.43 9.72 -4.17
N SER A 4 -17.27 8.77 -4.58
CA SER A 4 -16.93 7.43 -5.08
C SER A 4 -16.14 6.48 -4.15
N PHE A 5 -16.80 5.41 -3.72
CA PHE A 5 -16.15 4.19 -3.21
C PHE A 5 -15.96 3.22 -4.38
N ALA A 6 -14.73 2.92 -4.77
CA ALA A 6 -14.46 1.84 -5.73
C ALA A 6 -14.22 0.55 -4.95
N VAL A 7 -15.26 -0.27 -4.79
CA VAL A 7 -15.11 -1.63 -4.27
C VAL A 7 -14.64 -2.52 -5.42
N ALA A 8 -13.34 -2.76 -5.51
CA ALA A 8 -12.82 -3.86 -6.32
C ALA A 8 -13.17 -5.17 -5.60
N ARG A 9 -14.30 -5.79 -5.97
CA ARG A 9 -14.61 -7.17 -5.57
C ARG A 9 -13.70 -8.12 -6.34
N LEU A 10 -12.45 -8.20 -5.92
CA LEU A 10 -11.51 -9.21 -6.42
C LEU A 10 -11.70 -10.48 -5.57
N GLY A 11 -12.68 -11.30 -5.92
CA GLY A 11 -12.82 -12.68 -5.39
C GLY A 11 -11.77 -13.61 -6.01
N CYS A 12 -10.54 -13.12 -6.10
CA CYS A 12 -9.53 -13.55 -7.06
C CYS A 12 -8.35 -14.20 -6.33
N ASN A 13 -7.74 -15.22 -6.95
CA ASN A 13 -6.51 -15.82 -6.42
C ASN A 13 -5.40 -14.76 -6.34
N PRO A 14 -4.41 -14.88 -5.42
CA PRO A 14 -3.36 -13.88 -5.25
C PRO A 14 -2.69 -13.39 -6.55
N PRO A 15 -2.39 -14.25 -7.56
CA PRO A 15 -1.84 -13.79 -8.83
C PRO A 15 -2.72 -12.79 -9.59
N GLU A 16 -4.04 -13.01 -9.61
CA GLU A 16 -4.99 -12.12 -10.31
C GLU A 16 -5.10 -10.75 -9.63
N VAL A 17 -5.01 -10.71 -8.29
CA VAL A 17 -4.95 -9.45 -7.53
C VAL A 17 -3.71 -8.66 -7.92
N TYR A 18 -2.56 -9.33 -8.01
CA TYR A 18 -1.30 -8.68 -8.39
C TYR A 18 -1.35 -8.13 -9.82
N ASP A 19 -1.89 -8.89 -10.77
CA ASP A 19 -2.03 -8.46 -12.17
C ASP A 19 -2.98 -7.26 -12.29
N SER A 20 -4.15 -7.32 -11.67
CA SER A 20 -5.13 -6.24 -11.71
C SER A 20 -4.59 -4.92 -11.14
N LEU A 21 -3.86 -4.98 -10.02
CA LEU A 21 -3.23 -3.81 -9.43
C LEU A 21 -2.10 -3.27 -10.31
N THR A 22 -1.29 -4.17 -10.86
CA THR A 22 -0.18 -3.82 -11.77
C THR A 22 -0.72 -3.06 -12.99
N GLU A 23 -1.76 -3.59 -13.65
CA GLU A 23 -2.39 -2.95 -14.81
C GLU A 23 -3.01 -1.60 -14.48
N ARG A 24 -3.67 -1.48 -13.32
CA ARG A 24 -4.25 -0.21 -12.86
C ARG A 24 -3.19 0.84 -12.60
N LEU A 25 -2.10 0.48 -11.91
CA LEU A 25 -1.01 1.40 -11.62
C LEU A 25 -0.28 1.82 -12.89
N LEU A 26 -0.04 0.89 -13.82
CA LEU A 26 0.56 1.20 -15.11
C LEU A 26 -0.34 2.13 -15.95
N SER A 27 -1.66 1.92 -15.93
CA SER A 27 -2.63 2.78 -16.61
C SER A 27 -2.72 4.18 -15.99
N SER A 28 -2.54 4.28 -14.67
CA SER A 28 -2.56 5.56 -13.95
C SER A 28 -1.27 6.33 -14.21
N ALA A 29 -0.12 5.68 -14.14
CA ALA A 29 1.17 6.27 -14.45
C ALA A 29 1.29 6.69 -15.93
N ALA A 30 0.66 5.96 -16.86
CA ALA A 30 0.63 6.35 -18.28
C ALA A 30 -0.18 7.64 -18.55
N LYS A 31 -1.05 8.06 -17.63
CA LYS A 31 -1.79 9.33 -17.73
C LYS A 31 -1.00 10.53 -17.23
N VAL A 32 0.10 10.28 -16.51
CA VAL A 32 0.98 11.33 -16.00
C VAL A 32 1.74 11.92 -17.19
N GLN A 33 1.44 13.17 -17.54
CA GLN A 33 1.98 13.85 -18.72
C GLN A 33 3.38 14.43 -18.50
N ASP A 34 3.74 14.69 -17.25
CA ASP A 34 5.04 15.23 -16.85
C ASP A 34 5.94 14.12 -16.31
N ILE A 35 7.14 13.99 -16.87
CA ILE A 35 8.15 13.00 -16.47
C ILE A 35 8.65 13.20 -15.03
N ASN A 36 8.47 14.40 -14.47
CA ASN A 36 8.88 14.72 -13.10
C ASN A 36 7.79 14.47 -12.07
N SER A 37 6.55 14.24 -12.50
CA SER A 37 5.44 13.98 -11.58
C SER A 37 5.61 12.65 -10.88
N LYS A 38 5.45 12.67 -9.55
CA LYS A 38 5.50 11.48 -8.70
C LYS A 38 4.08 10.99 -8.44
N TYR A 39 3.89 9.68 -8.47
CA TYR A 39 2.63 9.04 -8.11
C TYR A 39 2.87 8.12 -6.92
N ILE A 40 2.24 8.43 -5.77
CA ILE A 40 2.38 7.64 -4.55
C ILE A 40 1.09 6.88 -4.30
N VAL A 41 1.23 5.62 -3.91
CA VAL A 41 0.13 4.75 -3.48
C VAL A 41 0.33 4.41 -2.02
N GLY A 42 -0.56 4.91 -1.17
CA GLY A 42 -0.65 4.52 0.24
C GLY A 42 -1.37 3.18 0.37
N LEU A 43 -0.69 2.20 1.01
CA LEU A 43 -1.22 0.85 1.18
C LEU A 43 -1.43 0.53 2.67
N ALA A 44 -2.67 0.58 3.12
CA ALA A 44 -3.08 0.30 4.50
C ALA A 44 -3.72 -1.09 4.65
N GLY A 45 -3.81 -1.57 5.88
CA GLY A 45 -4.42 -2.87 6.21
C GLY A 45 -3.88 -3.43 7.53
N PRO A 46 -4.60 -4.36 8.18
CA PRO A 46 -4.21 -4.87 9.50
C PRO A 46 -2.85 -5.61 9.44
N PRO A 47 -2.16 -5.77 10.60
CA PRO A 47 -1.02 -6.68 10.68
C PRO A 47 -1.44 -8.09 10.24
N GLY A 48 -0.63 -8.74 9.40
CA GLY A 48 -0.96 -10.06 8.81
C GLY A 48 -1.74 -10.01 7.49
N ALA A 49 -2.15 -8.83 7.01
CA ALA A 49 -2.88 -8.69 5.75
C ALA A 49 -2.05 -9.01 4.49
N GLY A 50 -0.72 -8.94 4.57
CA GLY A 50 0.17 -9.20 3.43
C GLY A 50 0.58 -7.95 2.64
N LYS A 51 0.49 -6.75 3.24
CA LYS A 51 0.88 -5.47 2.61
C LYS A 51 2.26 -5.53 1.93
N THR A 52 3.30 -5.92 2.67
CA THR A 52 4.67 -6.01 2.13
C THR A 52 4.77 -7.04 1.01
N THR A 53 4.07 -8.17 1.12
CA THR A 53 4.05 -9.19 0.05
C THR A 53 3.39 -8.63 -1.21
N LEU A 54 2.23 -7.98 -1.06
CA LEU A 54 1.49 -7.37 -2.17
C LEU A 54 2.31 -6.27 -2.84
N SER A 55 2.85 -5.32 -2.06
CA SER A 55 3.60 -4.18 -2.59
C SER A 55 4.87 -4.62 -3.31
N SER A 56 5.62 -5.57 -2.73
CA SER A 56 6.86 -6.06 -3.35
C SER A 56 6.59 -6.80 -4.65
N GLU A 57 5.54 -7.63 -4.71
CA GLU A 57 5.18 -8.38 -5.91
C GLU A 57 4.67 -7.45 -7.03
N VAL A 58 3.83 -6.47 -6.69
CA VAL A 58 3.33 -5.47 -7.65
C VAL A 58 4.47 -4.63 -8.20
N VAL A 59 5.39 -4.15 -7.36
CA VAL A 59 6.58 -3.41 -7.82
C VAL A 59 7.48 -4.26 -8.71
N HIS A 60 7.69 -5.54 -8.34
CA HIS A 60 8.44 -6.47 -9.17
C HIS A 60 7.83 -6.61 -10.58
N ARG A 61 6.51 -6.82 -10.66
CA ARG A 61 5.79 -6.93 -11.95
C ARG A 61 5.86 -5.64 -12.76
N LEU A 62 5.67 -4.48 -12.12
CA LEU A 62 5.77 -3.17 -12.77
C LEU A 62 7.16 -2.96 -13.39
N ASN A 63 8.23 -3.21 -12.64
CA ASN A 63 9.60 -3.03 -13.13
C ASN A 63 9.94 -4.02 -14.27
N ASN A 64 9.41 -5.25 -14.23
CA ASN A 64 9.57 -6.21 -15.33
C ASN A 64 8.87 -5.73 -16.61
N LEU A 65 7.62 -5.27 -16.51
CA LEU A 65 6.85 -4.75 -17.65
C LEU A 65 7.46 -3.47 -18.21
N TRP A 66 7.96 -2.58 -17.36
CA TRP A 66 8.62 -1.35 -17.78
C TRP A 66 9.92 -1.63 -18.53
N SER A 67 10.74 -2.56 -18.02
CA SER A 67 12.01 -2.95 -18.65
C SER A 67 11.81 -3.46 -20.08
N GLN A 68 10.73 -4.22 -20.33
CA GLN A 68 10.36 -4.70 -21.66
C GLN A 68 9.94 -3.58 -22.62
N LYS A 69 9.32 -2.50 -22.12
CA LYS A 69 8.95 -1.34 -22.94
C LYS A 69 10.17 -0.47 -23.32
N VAL A 70 11.14 -0.33 -22.41
CA VAL A 70 12.31 0.56 -22.59
C VAL A 70 13.40 -0.07 -23.46
N THR A 71 13.60 -1.39 -23.39
CA THR A 71 14.67 -2.10 -24.13
C THR A 71 14.54 -2.05 -25.67
N GLY A 72 13.42 -1.56 -26.21
CA GLY A 72 13.25 -1.32 -27.65
C GLY A 72 13.84 -0.01 -28.20
N LYS A 73 14.35 0.91 -27.34
CA LYS A 73 14.90 2.21 -27.78
C LYS A 73 16.07 2.64 -26.89
N ASN A 74 17.30 2.44 -27.36
CA ASN A 74 18.58 2.89 -26.77
C ASN A 74 18.87 2.43 -25.34
N SER A 75 19.83 1.51 -25.24
CA SER A 75 20.39 0.90 -24.04
C SER A 75 20.96 1.93 -23.05
N VAL A 76 20.09 2.48 -22.20
CA VAL A 76 20.45 2.99 -20.88
C VAL A 76 19.79 2.04 -19.89
N SER A 77 20.55 1.52 -18.93
CA SER A 77 20.09 0.58 -17.89
C SER A 77 18.70 0.97 -17.38
N PRO A 78 17.74 0.03 -17.23
CA PRO A 78 16.40 0.40 -16.84
C PRO A 78 16.46 1.04 -15.46
N LEU A 79 16.11 2.33 -15.38
CA LEU A 79 15.78 2.97 -14.13
C LEU A 79 14.61 2.19 -13.52
N GLU A 80 14.70 1.85 -12.23
CA GLU A 80 13.58 1.26 -11.51
C GLU A 80 12.38 2.22 -11.63
N PHE A 81 11.28 1.72 -12.20
CA PHE A 81 10.09 2.51 -12.45
C PHE A 81 9.27 2.72 -11.17
N ALA A 82 9.29 1.72 -10.28
CA ALA A 82 8.59 1.74 -9.01
C ALA A 82 9.48 1.18 -7.89
N ILE A 83 9.24 1.68 -6.67
CA ILE A 83 9.92 1.26 -5.44
C ILE A 83 8.90 1.17 -4.28
N VAL A 84 9.15 0.28 -3.31
CA VAL A 84 8.38 0.21 -2.06
C VAL A 84 9.06 1.06 -0.99
N LEU A 85 8.35 2.01 -0.42
CA LEU A 85 8.81 2.81 0.71
C LEU A 85 8.10 2.34 2.00
N PRO A 86 8.81 1.77 2.99
CA PRO A 86 8.21 1.44 4.28
C PRO A 86 7.90 2.71 5.06
N MET A 87 6.71 2.78 5.67
CA MET A 87 6.33 3.90 6.55
C MET A 87 6.61 3.64 8.03
N ASP A 88 7.15 2.46 8.38
CA ASP A 88 7.45 2.09 9.77
C ASP A 88 8.42 3.11 10.40
N GLY A 89 7.92 3.87 11.38
CA GLY A 89 8.67 4.90 12.09
C GLY A 89 8.35 6.34 11.68
N PHE A 90 7.55 6.54 10.63
CA PHE A 90 7.22 7.87 10.06
C PHE A 90 5.71 8.12 10.02
N HIS A 91 5.03 7.89 11.14
CA HIS A 91 3.58 8.04 11.24
C HIS A 91 3.21 9.29 12.03
N LEU A 92 2.15 9.96 11.59
CA LEU A 92 1.50 11.01 12.35
C LEU A 92 0.85 10.45 13.62
N TYR A 93 0.56 11.33 14.58
CA TYR A 93 -0.25 10.94 15.72
C TYR A 93 -1.62 10.46 15.25
N ARG A 94 -2.20 9.54 16.02
CA ARG A 94 -3.48 8.95 15.67
C ARG A 94 -4.60 9.98 15.47
N SER A 95 -4.65 11.01 16.32
CA SER A 95 -5.62 12.10 16.18
C SER A 95 -5.51 12.85 14.85
N GLN A 96 -4.33 12.89 14.24
CA GLN A 96 -4.12 13.51 12.93
C GLN A 96 -4.57 12.55 11.81
N LEU A 97 -4.26 11.26 11.92
CA LEU A 97 -4.72 10.25 10.96
C LEU A 97 -6.25 10.12 10.93
N ASP A 98 -6.90 10.20 12.09
CA ASP A 98 -8.37 10.12 12.19
C ASP A 98 -9.07 11.32 11.52
N ALA A 99 -8.35 12.44 11.33
CA ALA A 99 -8.85 13.63 10.63
C ALA A 99 -8.61 13.59 9.11
N MET A 100 -7.84 12.62 8.62
CA MET A 100 -7.56 12.47 7.18
C MET A 100 -8.62 11.58 6.51
N GLU A 101 -9.09 12.01 5.33
CA GLU A 101 -10.05 11.29 4.52
C GLU A 101 -9.48 11.04 3.12
N GLY A 102 -9.57 9.82 2.61
CA GLY A 102 -9.32 9.54 1.20
C GLY A 102 -7.85 9.66 0.76
N SER A 103 -7.72 9.88 -0.54
CA SER A 103 -6.52 10.41 -1.17
C SER A 103 -6.22 11.84 -0.72
N THR A 104 -4.95 12.21 -0.75
CA THR A 104 -4.48 13.55 -0.38
C THR A 104 -3.32 13.97 -1.28
N TYR A 105 -2.95 15.23 -1.22
CA TYR A 105 -1.65 15.68 -1.72
C TYR A 105 -0.65 15.80 -0.56
N ALA A 106 0.61 15.55 -0.86
CA ALA A 106 1.74 15.68 0.05
C ALA A 106 2.67 16.79 -0.48
N PRO A 107 3.32 17.55 0.41
CA PRO A 107 4.32 18.52 0.00
C PRO A 107 5.56 17.83 -0.56
N SER A 108 6.29 18.53 -1.42
CA SER A 108 7.64 18.14 -1.84
C SER A 108 8.66 19.23 -1.52
N PHE A 109 9.93 18.90 -1.72
CA PHE A 109 11.05 19.81 -1.54
C PHE A 109 11.75 19.99 -2.89
N ASP A 110 11.61 21.17 -3.47
CA ASP A 110 12.30 21.63 -4.66
C ASP A 110 12.92 23.01 -4.40
N HIS A 111 14.21 23.00 -4.08
CA HIS A 111 15.01 24.20 -3.82
C HIS A 111 15.01 25.21 -5.00
N GLY A 112 14.73 24.78 -6.23
CA GLY A 112 14.69 25.64 -7.41
C GLY A 112 13.43 26.51 -7.49
N VAL A 113 12.36 26.09 -6.83
CA VAL A 113 11.05 26.78 -6.80
C VAL A 113 10.75 27.36 -5.41
N GLY A 114 11.38 26.81 -4.36
CA GLY A 114 11.22 27.19 -2.96
C GLY A 114 10.54 26.08 -2.16
N ASP A 115 10.99 25.87 -0.91
CA ASP A 115 10.49 24.77 -0.07
C ASP A 115 9.58 25.23 1.09
N PRO A 116 8.56 24.43 1.46
CA PRO A 116 8.05 23.28 0.70
C PRO A 116 7.18 23.73 -0.49
N VAL A 117 7.11 22.89 -1.52
CA VAL A 117 6.05 23.00 -2.55
C VAL A 117 4.83 22.27 -2.02
N GLU A 118 3.82 23.02 -1.60
CA GLU A 118 2.55 22.47 -1.09
C GLU A 118 1.75 21.81 -2.21
N ASP A 119 0.95 20.80 -1.84
CA ASP A 119 0.04 20.08 -2.74
C ASP A 119 0.68 19.47 -4.01
N ASP A 120 1.97 19.12 -3.96
CA ASP A 120 2.72 18.69 -5.15
C ASP A 120 2.50 17.21 -5.51
N VAL A 121 2.54 16.32 -4.50
CA VAL A 121 2.56 14.87 -4.75
C VAL A 121 1.22 14.25 -4.41
N PHE A 122 0.49 13.76 -5.41
CA PHE A 122 -0.74 13.02 -5.17
C PHE A 122 -0.46 11.65 -4.53
N VAL A 123 -1.22 11.34 -3.48
CA VAL A 123 -1.19 10.08 -2.73
C VAL A 123 -2.57 9.44 -2.80
N SER A 124 -2.68 8.32 -3.53
CA SER A 124 -3.91 7.51 -3.52
C SER A 124 -3.99 6.63 -2.28
N SER A 125 -5.18 6.41 -1.73
CA SER A 125 -5.39 5.64 -0.50
C SER A 125 -6.05 4.28 -0.78
N GLU A 126 -5.33 3.20 -0.51
CA GLU A 126 -5.79 1.82 -0.73
C GLU A 126 -5.77 0.98 0.55
N PHE A 127 -6.73 0.08 0.69
CA PHE A 127 -6.89 -0.77 1.87
C PHE A 127 -6.97 -2.25 1.54
N LEU A 128 -6.12 -3.08 2.16
CA LEU A 128 -6.23 -4.55 2.11
C LEU A 128 -7.25 -5.03 3.14
N ASP A 129 -8.37 -5.54 2.64
CA ASP A 129 -9.43 -6.12 3.45
C ASP A 129 -9.29 -7.64 3.53
N ILE A 130 -9.22 -8.13 4.75
CA ILE A 130 -9.07 -9.55 5.09
C ILE A 130 -9.82 -9.81 6.40
N ASP A 131 -10.33 -11.03 6.57
CA ASP A 131 -10.87 -11.46 7.86
C ASP A 131 -9.80 -11.31 8.97
N ILE A 132 -10.19 -10.63 10.05
CA ILE A 132 -9.26 -10.33 11.15
C ILE A 132 -8.71 -11.60 11.80
N ASN A 133 -9.48 -12.68 11.88
CA ASN A 133 -9.04 -13.93 12.49
C ASN A 133 -8.00 -14.61 11.60
N ILE A 134 -8.20 -14.60 10.28
CA ILE A 134 -7.18 -15.07 9.32
C ILE A 134 -5.90 -14.25 9.46
N ALA A 135 -6.02 -12.92 9.53
CA ALA A 135 -4.87 -12.04 9.73
C ALA A 135 -4.13 -12.35 11.04
N MET A 136 -4.85 -12.53 12.16
CA MET A 136 -4.26 -12.84 13.45
C MET A 136 -3.61 -14.23 13.47
N GLU A 137 -4.18 -15.22 12.78
CA GLU A 137 -3.54 -16.53 12.62
C GLU A 137 -2.22 -16.40 11.87
N ARG A 138 -2.17 -15.61 10.78
CA ARG A 138 -0.92 -15.33 10.05
C ARG A 138 0.12 -14.64 10.94
N VAL A 139 -0.29 -13.65 11.74
CA VAL A 139 0.61 -12.96 12.68
C VAL A 139 1.12 -13.92 13.76
N LEU A 140 0.26 -14.78 14.31
CA LEU A 140 0.65 -15.79 15.29
C LEU A 140 1.71 -16.74 14.71
N LYS A 141 1.45 -17.31 13.53
CA LYS A 141 2.40 -18.16 12.81
C LYS A 141 3.75 -17.46 12.61
N ARG A 142 3.73 -16.18 12.23
CA ARG A 142 4.94 -15.36 12.04
C ARG A 142 5.69 -15.09 13.34
N HIS A 143 5.01 -14.80 14.44
CA HIS A 143 5.67 -14.59 15.74
C HIS A 143 6.40 -15.86 16.18
N ILE A 144 5.77 -17.03 16.00
CA ILE A 144 6.37 -18.31 16.34
C ILE A 144 7.54 -18.62 15.41
N SER A 145 7.39 -18.41 14.09
CA SER A 145 8.46 -18.67 13.12
C SER A 145 9.68 -17.77 13.29
N THR A 146 9.49 -16.56 13.85
CA THR A 146 10.58 -15.63 14.20
C THR A 146 11.15 -15.87 15.61
N GLY A 147 10.76 -16.95 16.27
CA GLY A 147 11.38 -17.44 17.51
C GLY A 147 10.65 -17.10 18.81
N LYS A 148 9.46 -16.49 18.78
CA LYS A 148 8.68 -16.29 20.01
C LYS A 148 8.06 -17.60 20.48
N LYS A 149 8.06 -17.84 21.79
CA LYS A 149 7.33 -18.96 22.39
C LYS A 149 5.81 -18.83 22.12
N PRO A 150 5.07 -19.95 21.96
CA PRO A 150 3.65 -19.90 21.58
C PRO A 150 2.75 -19.12 22.55
N ASP A 151 3.01 -19.20 23.85
CA ASP A 151 2.31 -18.44 24.90
C ASP A 151 2.56 -16.93 24.78
N VAL A 152 3.82 -16.53 24.62
CA VAL A 152 4.20 -15.12 24.40
C VAL A 152 3.61 -14.58 23.10
N ALA A 153 3.62 -15.39 22.04
CA ALA A 153 3.04 -15.01 20.75
C ALA A 153 1.53 -14.78 20.87
N LYS A 154 0.80 -15.67 21.56
CA LYS A 154 -0.65 -15.51 21.83
C LYS A 154 -0.94 -14.25 22.64
N TRP A 155 -0.17 -13.99 23.70
CA TRP A 155 -0.31 -12.77 24.49
C TRP A 155 -0.12 -11.50 23.64
N ARG A 156 0.87 -11.48 22.73
CA ARG A 156 1.05 -10.34 21.82
C ARG A 156 -0.12 -10.16 20.86
N ILE A 157 -0.70 -11.25 20.35
CA ILE A 157 -1.90 -11.17 19.53
C ILE A 157 -3.04 -10.50 20.31
N GLU A 158 -3.31 -10.96 21.53
CA GLU A 158 -4.44 -10.51 22.33
C GLU A 158 -4.30 -9.05 22.78
N TYR A 159 -3.12 -8.65 23.26
CA TYR A 159 -2.93 -7.35 23.90
C TYR A 159 -2.24 -6.29 23.03
N ASN A 160 -1.79 -6.64 21.82
CA ASN A 160 -1.09 -5.71 20.93
C ASN A 160 -1.57 -5.79 19.47
N ASP A 161 -1.38 -6.93 18.80
CA ASP A 161 -1.60 -7.01 17.35
C ASP A 161 -3.09 -6.92 16.99
N ARG A 162 -3.98 -7.59 17.74
CA ARG A 162 -5.42 -7.60 17.46
C ARG A 162 -6.09 -6.26 17.76
N PRO A 163 -5.87 -5.60 18.91
CA PRO A 163 -6.39 -4.25 19.12
C PRO A 163 -5.93 -3.31 18.00
N ASN A 164 -4.66 -3.34 17.61
CA ASN A 164 -4.15 -2.54 16.49
C ASN A 164 -4.83 -2.89 15.16
N ALA A 165 -5.09 -4.18 14.90
CA ALA A 165 -5.80 -4.62 13.71
C ALA A 165 -7.24 -4.08 13.67
N GLU A 166 -7.99 -4.19 14.75
CA GLU A 166 -9.37 -3.69 14.85
C GLU A 166 -9.44 -2.18 14.59
N LEU A 167 -8.47 -1.45 15.14
CA LEU A 167 -8.33 0.00 14.96
C LEU A 167 -8.04 0.36 13.49
N ILE A 168 -7.11 -0.34 12.84
CA ILE A 168 -6.80 -0.15 11.42
C ILE A 168 -7.99 -0.53 10.54
N MET A 169 -8.72 -1.60 10.88
CA MET A 169 -9.92 -1.99 10.13
C MET A 169 -11.01 -0.92 10.15
N GLY A 170 -11.09 -0.10 11.20
CA GLY A 170 -11.98 1.05 11.27
C GLY A 170 -11.69 2.14 10.23
N SER A 171 -10.45 2.24 9.72
CA SER A 171 -10.08 3.24 8.71
C SER A 171 -10.36 2.81 7.27
N LYS A 172 -10.81 1.56 7.04
CA LYS A 172 -11.20 1.05 5.72
C LYS A 172 -12.14 1.99 4.96
N LYS A 173 -13.04 2.67 5.67
CA LYS A 173 -14.00 3.63 5.10
C LYS A 173 -13.35 4.88 4.50
N ASN A 174 -12.08 5.16 4.80
CA ASN A 174 -11.34 6.32 4.31
C ASN A 174 -10.53 5.98 3.05
N ALA A 175 -10.51 4.73 2.59
CA ALA A 175 -9.75 4.36 1.39
C ALA A 175 -10.56 4.61 0.11
N ASP A 176 -9.88 5.10 -0.93
CA ASP A 176 -10.47 5.25 -2.25
C ASP A 176 -10.79 3.87 -2.85
N ILE A 177 -9.91 2.89 -2.57
CA ILE A 177 -9.99 1.52 -3.08
C ILE A 177 -9.86 0.52 -1.95
N VAL A 178 -10.76 -0.47 -1.94
CA VAL A 178 -10.68 -1.64 -1.06
C VAL A 178 -10.32 -2.88 -1.87
N ILE A 179 -9.21 -3.52 -1.52
CA ILE A 179 -8.72 -4.77 -2.09
C ILE A 179 -9.15 -5.91 -1.18
N ASN A 180 -10.18 -6.65 -1.57
CA ASN A 180 -10.64 -7.80 -0.82
C ASN A 180 -9.76 -9.02 -1.15
N LEU A 181 -9.15 -9.66 -0.15
CA LEU A 181 -8.25 -10.80 -0.37
C LEU A 181 -8.93 -12.17 -0.29
N GLY A 182 -10.26 -12.21 -0.17
CA GLY A 182 -11.00 -13.45 0.06
C GLY A 182 -10.71 -14.07 1.44
N ALA A 183 -11.64 -14.90 1.90
CA ALA A 183 -11.45 -15.76 3.08
C ALA A 183 -10.92 -17.13 2.63
#